data_AF-A0A8T6EAT9-F1
#
_entry.id   AF-A0A8T6EAT9-F1
#
_cell.length_a   1.000
_cell.length_b   1.000
_cell.length_c   1.000
_cell.angle_alpha   90.00
_cell.angle_beta   90.00
_cell.angle_gamma   90.00
#
_symmetry.space_group_name_H-M   'P 1'
#
loop_
_entity.id
_entity.type
_entity.pdbx_description
1 polymer ?
#
loop_
_entity_poly.entity_id
_entity_poly.type
_entity_poly.pdbx_seq_one_letter_code
_entity_poly.pdbx_strand_id
1 'polypeptide(L)'
;MTASHTREINVQRRAQARGGWIGIIRGESQGAAVERALPDLNADGYKVAFIIPDKFSFAKMIWAGIVAVCTLGFYWPTASVLIIGERVDD
;
A
#
# COMPACT_ATOMS: atom_id res chain seq x y z
N MET A 1 -15.74 30.38 -22.08
CA MET A 1 -15.85 28.91 -22.11
C MET A 1 -14.58 28.36 -21.49
N THR A 2 -14.62 28.15 -20.17
CA THR A 2 -13.47 27.73 -19.37
C THR A 2 -13.58 26.22 -19.25
N ALA A 3 -12.79 25.48 -20.01
CA ALA A 3 -12.73 24.02 -19.88
C ALA A 3 -12.21 23.71 -18.48
N SER A 4 -13.09 23.26 -17.58
CA SER A 4 -12.68 22.60 -16.36
C SER A 4 -12.01 21.29 -16.79
N HIS A 5 -10.69 21.30 -16.97
CA HIS A 5 -9.90 20.08 -16.97
C HIS A 5 -10.02 19.46 -15.57
N THR A 6 -11.09 18.70 -15.37
CA THR A 6 -11.16 17.73 -14.29
C THR A 6 -10.07 16.71 -14.58
N ARG A 7 -8.86 16.92 -14.04
CA ARG A 7 -7.84 15.87 -13.98
C ARG A 7 -8.47 14.70 -13.27
N GLU A 8 -8.70 13.60 -13.98
CA GLU A 8 -9.21 12.38 -13.38
C GLU A 8 -8.12 11.77 -12.48
N ILE A 9 -8.16 12.12 -11.19
CA ILE A 9 -7.37 11.46 -10.15
C ILE A 9 -8.05 10.12 -9.83
N ASN A 10 -8.13 9.20 -10.80
CA ASN A 10 -9.05 8.06 -10.71
C ASN A 10 -8.42 6.70 -10.40
N VAL A 11 -7.10 6.60 -10.20
CA VAL A 11 -6.49 5.32 -9.85
C VAL A 11 -6.02 5.29 -8.40
N GLN A 12 -6.84 4.62 -7.59
CA GLN A 12 -6.49 4.19 -6.25
C GLN A 12 -5.94 2.76 -6.32
N ARG A 13 -4.63 2.59 -6.16
CA ARG A 13 -4.02 1.25 -5.98
C ARG A 13 -3.63 1.06 -4.53
N ARG A 14 -3.96 -0.11 -3.99
CA ARG A 14 -3.53 -0.52 -2.65
C ARG A 14 -2.32 -1.45 -2.79
N ALA A 15 -1.16 -0.98 -2.33
CA ALA A 15 0.02 -1.82 -2.20
C ALA A 15 0.02 -2.44 -0.80
N GLN A 16 0.05 -3.78 -0.72
CA GLN A 16 0.16 -4.49 0.55
C GLN A 16 1.59 -4.97 0.77
N ALA A 17 2.05 -4.83 2.00
CA ALA A 17 3.24 -5.53 2.45
C ALA A 17 2.94 -7.02 2.63
N ARG A 18 3.95 -7.88 2.48
CA ARG A 18 3.81 -9.33 2.70
C ARG A 18 3.85 -9.66 4.18
N GLY A 19 2.98 -10.58 4.61
CA GLY A 19 2.73 -10.87 6.03
C GLY A 19 3.34 -12.16 6.53
N GLY A 20 3.13 -12.42 7.82
CA GLY A 20 3.69 -13.56 8.54
C GLY A 20 5.23 -13.59 8.53
N TRP A 21 5.80 -14.77 8.82
CA TRP A 21 7.24 -14.99 8.80
C TRP A 21 7.91 -14.61 7.47
N ILE A 22 7.23 -14.84 6.34
CA ILE A 22 7.78 -14.52 5.01
C ILE A 22 7.95 -13.00 4.85
N GLY A 23 7.02 -12.22 5.39
CA GLY A 23 7.14 -10.76 5.46
C GLY A 23 8.27 -10.31 6.35
N ILE A 24 8.35 -10.87 7.56
CA ILE A 24 9.36 -10.52 8.56
C ILE A 24 10.77 -10.85 8.07
N ILE A 25 10.99 -12.04 7.53
CA ILE A 25 12.30 -12.50 7.03
C ILE A 25 12.76 -11.67 5.82
N ARG A 26 11.83 -11.22 4.98
CA ARG A 26 12.14 -10.39 3.81
C ARG A 26 12.25 -8.90 4.11
N GLY A 27 12.13 -8.48 5.37
CA GLY A 27 12.15 -7.06 5.74
C GLY A 27 11.03 -6.26 5.07
N GLU A 28 9.90 -6.91 4.80
CA GLU A 28 8.79 -6.33 4.05
C GLU A 28 8.12 -5.23 4.87
N SER A 29 8.03 -4.04 4.28
CA SER A 29 7.53 -2.82 4.92
C SER A 29 6.59 -2.08 3.97
N GLN A 30 5.86 -1.09 4.51
CA GLN A 30 5.05 -0.19 3.69
C GLN A 30 5.87 0.45 2.56
N GLY A 31 7.12 0.86 2.85
CA GLY A 31 8.03 1.42 1.86
C GLY A 31 8.40 0.41 0.77
N ALA A 32 8.76 -0.81 1.13
CA ALA A 32 9.07 -1.87 0.17
C ALA A 32 7.87 -2.23 -0.72
N ALA A 33 6.65 -2.18 -0.17
CA ALA A 33 5.43 -2.39 -0.92
C ALA A 33 5.17 -1.27 -1.95
N VAL A 34 5.48 -0.03 -1.60
CA VAL A 34 5.38 1.14 -2.47
C VAL A 34 6.45 1.10 -3.56
N GLU A 35 7.71 0.82 -3.21
CA GLU A 35 8.82 0.69 -4.17
C GLU A 35 8.56 -0.39 -5.23
N ARG A 36 7.88 -1.46 -4.85
CA ARG A 36 7.44 -2.50 -5.78
C ARG A 36 6.27 -2.07 -6.67
N ALA A 37 5.34 -1.26 -6.16
CA ALA A 37 4.16 -0.83 -6.90
C ALA A 37 4.41 0.38 -7.83
N LEU A 38 5.42 1.20 -7.54
CA LEU A 38 5.80 2.39 -8.30
C LEU A 38 6.20 2.10 -9.76
N PRO A 39 7.08 1.13 -10.05
CA PRO A 39 7.44 0.77 -11.43
C PRO A 39 6.24 0.31 -12.25
N ASP A 40 5.37 -0.52 -11.66
CA ASP A 40 4.16 -1.02 -12.32
C ASP A 40 3.19 0.13 -12.67
N LEU A 41 3.00 1.07 -11.74
CA LEU A 41 2.16 2.24 -11.96
C LEU A 41 2.73 3.19 -13.03
N ASN A 42 4.04 3.40 -13.02
CA ASN A 42 4.71 4.22 -14.04
C ASN A 42 4.66 3.55 -15.43
N ALA A 43 4.80 2.22 -15.50
CA ALA A 43 4.65 1.46 -16.74
C ALA A 43 3.23 1.51 -17.30
N ASP A 44 2.22 1.55 -16.42
CA ASP A 44 0.81 1.72 -16.78
C ASP A 44 0.45 3.18 -17.18
N GLY A 45 1.40 4.12 -17.17
CA GLY A 45 1.19 5.52 -17.56
C GLY A 45 0.62 6.42 -16.45
N TYR A 46 0.71 5.98 -15.19
CA TYR A 46 0.26 6.77 -14.03
C TYR A 46 1.46 7.39 -13.30
N LYS A 47 1.37 8.68 -12.97
CA LYS A 47 2.27 9.35 -12.03
C LYS A 47 1.65 9.33 -10.64
N VAL A 48 2.43 8.89 -9.65
CA VAL A 48 2.00 8.91 -8.25
C VAL A 48 1.94 10.35 -7.74
N ALA A 49 0.76 10.79 -7.31
CA ALA A 49 0.53 12.13 -6.77
C ALA A 49 0.63 12.15 -5.24
N PHE A 50 0.02 11.16 -4.57
CA PHE A 50 0.03 11.05 -3.11
C PHE A 50 0.14 9.60 -2.64
N ILE A 51 0.82 9.42 -1.51
CA ILE A 51 0.97 8.15 -0.82
C ILE A 51 0.37 8.32 0.58
N ILE A 52 -0.69 7.57 0.89
CA ILE A 52 -1.35 7.59 2.19
C ILE A 52 -1.00 6.29 2.92
N PRO A 53 -0.09 6.33 3.91
CA PRO A 53 0.22 5.16 4.71
C PRO A 53 -0.99 4.80 5.57
N ASP A 54 -1.41 3.53 5.54
CA ASP A 54 -2.46 3.06 6.43
C ASP A 54 -1.88 2.97 7.85
N LYS A 55 -2.54 3.65 8.79
CA LYS A 55 -2.13 3.66 10.19
C LYS A 55 -2.78 2.46 10.88
N PHE A 56 -1.97 1.54 11.35
CA PHE A 56 -2.47 0.46 12.19
C PHE A 56 -3.03 1.04 13.49
N SER A 57 -4.31 0.82 13.74
CA SER A 57 -4.90 1.13 15.02
C SER A 57 -4.27 0.25 16.10
N PHE A 58 -3.93 0.85 17.25
CA PHE A 58 -3.30 0.16 18.37
C PHE A 58 -4.08 -1.08 18.82
N ALA A 59 -5.41 -1.01 18.84
CA ALA A 59 -6.27 -2.16 19.15
C ALA A 59 -6.12 -3.32 18.15
N LYS A 60 -5.98 -3.01 16.86
CA LYS A 60 -5.72 -4.03 15.82
C LYS A 60 -4.34 -4.64 15.96
N MET A 61 -3.35 -3.87 16.39
CA MET A 61 -1.99 -4.36 16.64
C MET A 61 -1.95 -5.35 17.81
N ILE A 62 -2.70 -5.10 18.89
CA ILE A 62 -2.80 -6.04 20.02
C ILE A 62 -3.46 -7.35 19.57
N TRP A 63 -4.60 -7.27 18.88
CA TRP A 63 -5.28 -8.45 18.35
C TRP A 63 -4.40 -9.24 17.38
N ALA A 64 -3.69 -8.56 16.49
CA ALA A 64 -2.70 -9.15 15.60
C ALA A 64 -1.61 -9.90 16.36
N GLY A 65 -1.10 -9.31 17.45
CA GLY A 65 -0.11 -9.94 18.33
C GLY A 65 -0.63 -11.22 18.97
N ILE A 66 -1.87 -11.22 19.48
CA ILE A 66 -2.50 -12.41 20.06
C ILE A 66 -2.63 -13.51 19.00
N VAL A 67 -3.16 -13.19 17.82
CA VAL A 67 -3.31 -14.15 16.72
C VAL A 67 -1.95 -14.66 16.25
N ALA A 68 -0.93 -13.81 16.20
CA ALA A 68 0.42 -14.22 15.85
C ALA A 68 0.97 -15.25 16.84
N VAL A 69 0.79 -15.04 18.15
CA VAL A 69 1.19 -16.05 19.15
C VAL A 69 0.40 -17.35 18.97
N CYS A 70 -0.92 -17.29 18.79
CA CYS A 70 -1.76 -18.49 18.57
C CYS A 70 -1.43 -19.23 17.27
N THR A 71 -0.97 -18.53 16.24
CA THR A 71 -0.61 -19.10 14.93
C THR A 71 0.89 -19.38 14.80
N LEU A 72 1.67 -19.31 15.89
CA LEU A 72 3.13 -19.47 15.87
C LEU A 72 3.82 -18.50 14.89
N GLY A 73 3.24 -17.33 14.64
CA GLY A 73 3.72 -16.30 13.72
C GLY A 73 3.42 -16.55 12.25
N PHE A 74 2.68 -17.61 11.89
CA PHE A 74 2.26 -17.84 10.51
C PHE A 74 1.37 -16.72 9.97
N TYR A 75 0.53 -16.15 10.83
CA TYR A 75 -0.36 -15.06 10.46
C TYR A 75 0.07 -13.76 11.15
N TRP A 76 0.53 -12.80 10.35
CA TRP A 76 0.71 -11.41 10.78
C TRP A 76 0.03 -10.49 9.76
N PRO A 77 -0.97 -9.68 10.19
CA PRO A 77 -1.62 -8.73 9.30
C PRO A 77 -0.65 -7.61 8.95
N THR A 78 -0.60 -7.27 7.67
CA THR A 78 0.36 -6.30 7.15
C THR A 78 -0.26 -4.95 6.91
N ALA A 79 0.59 -3.94 7.01
CA ALA A 79 0.20 -2.61 6.63
C ALA A 79 0.09 -2.48 5.11
N SER A 80 -0.99 -1.82 4.70
CA SER A 80 -1.21 -1.44 3.32
C SER A 80 -0.91 0.04 3.12
N VAL A 81 -0.62 0.42 1.89
CA VAL A 81 -0.45 1.80 1.50
C VAL A 81 -1.41 2.08 0.36
N LEU A 82 -2.16 3.18 0.47
CA LEU A 82 -3.00 3.65 -0.61
C LEU A 82 -2.16 4.61 -1.46
N ILE A 83 -2.02 4.27 -2.73
CA ILE A 83 -1.32 5.08 -3.73
C ILE A 83 -2.39 5.71 -4.60
N ILE A 84 -2.38 7.04 -4.68
CA ILE A 84 -3.27 7.82 -5.52
C ILE A 84 -2.44 8.36 -6.69
N GLY A 85 -2.78 7.93 -7.90
CA GLY A 85 -2.10 8.33 -9.13
C GLY A 85 -2.96 9.25 -10.00
N GLU A 86 -2.29 10.14 -10.73
CA GLU A 86 -2.85 10.88 -11.85
C GLU A 86 -2.38 10.22 -13.15
N ARG A 87 -3.29 10.06 -14.12
CA ARG A 87 -2.90 9.60 -15.45
C ARG A 87 -2.15 10.72 -16.17
N VAL A 88 -1.05 10.39 -16.82
CA VAL A 88 -0.35 11.31 -17.70
C VAL A 88 -0.88 11.04 -19.10
N ASP A 89 -1.80 11.87 -19.55
CA ASP A 89 -2.17 11.93 -20.97
C ASP A 89 -1.22 12.95 -21.62
N ASP A 90 -0.40 12.48 -22.57
CA ASP A 90 0.46 13.32 -23.42
C ASP A 90 -0.38 14.14 -24.42
#